data_AF-A0A3P6QCA7-F1
#
_entry.id   AF-A0A3P6QCA7-F1
#
_cell.length_a   1.000
_cell.length_b   1.000
_cell.length_c   1.000
_cell.angle_alpha   90.00
_cell.angle_beta   90.00
_cell.angle_gamma   90.00
#
_symmetry.space_group_name_H-M   'P 1'
#
loop_
_entity.id
_entity.type
_entity.pdbx_description
1 polymer ?
#
loop_
_entity_poly.entity_id
_entity_poly.type
_entity_poly.pdbx_seq_one_letter_code
_entity_poly.pdbx_strand_id
1 'polypeptide(L)'
;MFGFIHESIRQLMLRKYGDELWMEVLNRAGFENGKENIINHYYSDSDTYLLVDSVAILTKMTREQVWEMYGSFLIEYTMEIGWDELIRSMSPNLKVWPKIELLGWRL
;
A
#
# COMPACT_ATOMS: atom_id res chain seq x y z
N MET A 1 -1.94 -9.42 9.67
CA MET A 1 -3.02 -8.61 9.03
C MET A 1 -3.72 -9.37 7.90
N PHE A 2 -4.96 -8.98 7.55
CA PHE A 2 -5.71 -9.58 6.42
C PHE A 2 -5.04 -9.31 5.07
N GLY A 3 -5.07 -10.27 4.15
CA GLY A 3 -4.31 -10.24 2.90
C GLY A 3 -4.67 -9.09 1.97
N PHE A 4 -5.86 -8.52 2.10
CA PHE A 4 -6.21 -7.26 1.43
C PHE A 4 -5.21 -6.12 1.71
N ILE A 5 -4.64 -6.06 2.92
CA ILE A 5 -3.61 -5.06 3.29
C ILE A 5 -2.33 -5.31 2.51
N HIS A 6 -1.95 -6.57 2.31
CA HIS A 6 -0.75 -6.90 1.52
C HIS A 6 -0.99 -6.61 0.04
N GLU A 7 -2.19 -6.91 -0.48
CA GLU A 7 -2.58 -6.55 -1.85
C GLU A 7 -2.59 -5.03 -2.07
N SER A 8 -3.11 -4.24 -1.14
CA SER A 8 -3.09 -2.78 -1.28
C SER A 8 -1.67 -2.21 -1.21
N ILE A 9 -0.77 -2.76 -0.37
CA ILE A 9 0.66 -2.41 -0.38
C ILE A 9 1.28 -2.74 -1.73
N ARG A 10 1.01 -3.94 -2.28
CA ARG A 10 1.48 -4.33 -3.62
C ARG A 10 1.01 -3.34 -4.68
N GLN A 11 -0.27 -2.97 -4.68
CA GLN A 11 -0.84 -2.02 -5.63
C GLN A 11 -0.19 -0.64 -5.52
N LEU A 12 0.10 -0.17 -4.31
CA LEU A 12 0.86 1.06 -4.10
C LEU A 12 2.26 0.98 -4.72
N MET A 13 2.98 -0.11 -4.46
CA MET A 13 4.35 -0.30 -4.95
C MET A 13 4.39 -0.39 -6.47
N LEU A 14 3.50 -1.17 -7.09
CA LEU A 14 3.44 -1.29 -8.54
C LEU A 14 3.10 0.02 -9.23
N ARG A 15 2.12 0.77 -8.72
CA ARG A 15 1.71 2.04 -9.33
C ARG A 15 2.77 3.14 -9.19
N LYS A 16 3.55 3.14 -8.10
CA LYS A 16 4.52 4.20 -7.81
C LYS A 16 5.94 3.89 -8.29
N TYR A 17 6.35 2.64 -8.23
CA TYR A 17 7.74 2.22 -8.44
C TYR A 17 7.91 1.10 -9.48
N GLY A 18 6.81 0.45 -9.89
CA GLY A 18 6.83 -0.63 -10.87
C GLY A 18 7.19 -2.01 -10.30
N ASP A 19 7.09 -3.02 -11.16
CA ASP A 19 7.29 -4.43 -10.81
C ASP A 19 8.71 -4.76 -10.34
N GLU A 20 9.73 -4.11 -10.91
CA GLU A 20 11.14 -4.40 -10.57
C GLU A 20 11.42 -4.15 -9.08
N LEU A 21 11.01 -2.99 -8.56
CA LEU A 21 11.16 -2.68 -7.13
C LEU A 21 10.33 -3.66 -6.27
N TRP A 22 9.11 -4.01 -6.70
CA TRP A 22 8.28 -4.93 -5.94
C TRP A 22 8.94 -6.31 -5.80
N MET A 23 9.54 -6.83 -6.86
CA MET A 23 10.26 -8.10 -6.82
C MET A 23 11.45 -8.05 -5.85
N GLU A 24 12.17 -6.94 -5.77
CA GLU A 24 13.24 -6.76 -4.77
C GLU A 24 12.69 -6.70 -3.33
N VAL A 25 11.53 -6.04 -3.13
CA VAL A 25 10.83 -6.00 -1.84
C VAL A 25 10.48 -7.41 -1.39
N LEU A 26 9.89 -8.23 -2.26
CA LEU A 26 9.51 -9.61 -1.94
C LEU A 26 10.72 -10.46 -1.58
N ASN A 27 11.78 -10.38 -2.40
CA ASN A 27 13.02 -11.11 -2.15
C ASN A 27 13.63 -10.75 -0.79
N ARG A 28 13.61 -9.46 -0.43
CA ARG A 28 14.12 -8.98 0.87
C ARG A 28 13.23 -9.42 2.03
N ALA A 29 11.92 -9.38 1.85
CA ALA A 29 10.95 -9.73 2.88
C ALA A 29 10.79 -11.26 3.05
N GLY A 30 11.37 -12.07 2.15
CA GLY A 30 11.32 -13.52 2.20
C GLY A 30 10.02 -14.12 1.64
N PHE A 31 9.32 -13.38 0.78
CA PHE A 31 8.09 -13.84 0.15
C PHE A 31 8.34 -14.38 -1.26
N GLU A 32 7.60 -15.42 -1.62
CA GLU A 32 7.44 -15.84 -3.01
C GLU A 32 6.34 -15.00 -3.67
N ASN A 33 6.60 -14.54 -4.91
CA ASN A 33 5.64 -13.76 -5.68
C ASN A 33 4.31 -14.51 -5.89
N GLY A 34 3.21 -13.85 -5.55
CA GLY A 34 1.85 -14.35 -5.62
C GLY A 34 1.38 -15.07 -4.35
N LYS A 35 2.25 -15.26 -3.35
CA LYS A 35 1.89 -15.84 -2.05
C LYS A 35 1.75 -14.79 -0.95
N GLU A 36 2.24 -13.57 -1.17
CA GLU A 36 2.23 -12.48 -0.20
C GLU A 36 0.87 -11.78 -0.08
N ASN A 37 0.01 -11.87 -1.10
CA ASN A 37 -1.15 -11.00 -1.25
C ASN A 37 -2.48 -11.75 -1.44
N ILE A 38 -2.56 -13.02 -1.05
CA ILE A 38 -3.83 -13.78 -1.08
C ILE A 38 -4.87 -13.07 -0.21
N ILE A 39 -5.86 -12.43 -0.84
CA ILE A 39 -6.77 -11.46 -0.20
C ILE A 39 -7.46 -12.03 1.06
N ASN A 40 -8.00 -13.25 0.95
CA ASN A 40 -8.75 -13.90 2.02
C ASN A 40 -7.89 -14.69 3.02
N HIS A 41 -6.58 -14.42 3.04
CA HIS A 41 -5.64 -15.05 3.97
C HIS A 41 -5.29 -14.10 5.13
N TYR A 42 -4.99 -14.66 6.30
CA TYR A 42 -4.47 -13.90 7.43
C TYR A 42 -2.97 -14.13 7.57
N TYR A 43 -2.20 -13.07 7.36
CA TYR A 43 -0.76 -13.05 7.62
C TYR A 43 -0.49 -12.63 9.05
N SER A 44 0.71 -12.92 9.57
CA SER A 44 1.12 -12.35 10.85
C SER A 44 1.31 -10.82 10.71
N ASP A 45 1.30 -10.08 11.81
CA ASP A 45 1.62 -8.65 11.73
C ASP A 45 3.10 -8.45 11.43
N SER A 46 3.96 -9.34 11.92
CA SER A 46 5.39 -9.38 11.60
C SER A 46 5.64 -9.45 10.09
N ASP A 47 4.85 -10.23 9.36
CA ASP A 47 4.92 -10.32 7.89
C ASP A 47 4.65 -8.96 7.23
N THR A 48 3.62 -8.23 7.68
CA THR A 48 3.35 -6.89 7.15
C THR A 48 4.50 -5.93 7.47
N TYR A 49 5.04 -5.98 8.70
CA TYR A 49 6.17 -5.13 9.07
C TYR A 49 7.42 -5.44 8.23
N LEU A 50 7.68 -6.72 7.89
CA LEU A 50 8.80 -7.09 7.02
C LEU A 50 8.65 -6.53 5.60
N LEU A 51 7.44 -6.55 5.03
CA LEU A 51 7.17 -5.91 3.74
C LEU A 51 7.44 -4.40 3.80
N VAL A 52 6.88 -3.71 4.80
CA VAL A 52 7.04 -2.27 4.95
C VAL A 52 8.50 -1.87 5.22
N ASP A 53 9.21 -2.64 6.03
CA ASP A 53 10.64 -2.43 6.29
C ASP A 53 11.47 -2.63 5.02
N SER A 54 11.10 -3.60 4.20
CA SER A 54 11.77 -3.85 2.93
C SER A 54 11.56 -2.70 1.94
N VAL A 55 10.33 -2.17 1.87
CA VAL A 55 10.01 -0.96 1.12
C VAL A 55 10.84 0.22 1.62
N ALA A 56 10.82 0.50 2.93
CA ALA A 56 11.52 1.63 3.52
C ALA A 56 13.03 1.63 3.19
N ILE A 57 13.65 0.46 3.25
CA ILE A 57 15.09 0.31 2.95
C ILE A 57 15.39 0.52 1.47
N LEU A 58 14.60 -0.05 0.57
CA LEU A 58 14.83 0.05 -0.88
C LEU A 58 14.50 1.45 -1.42
N THR A 59 13.48 2.11 -0.87
CA THR A 59 13.09 3.47 -1.27
C THR A 59 13.84 4.57 -0.50
N LYS A 60 14.66 4.20 0.49
CA LYS A 60 15.39 5.11 1.39
C LYS A 60 14.48 6.06 2.16
N MET A 61 13.26 5.60 2.47
CA MET A 61 12.28 6.31 3.30
C MET A 61 12.37 5.80 4.75
N THR A 62 11.90 6.60 5.71
CA THR A 62 11.63 6.06 7.05
C THR A 62 10.36 5.23 7.03
N ARG A 63 10.19 4.33 8.02
CA ARG A 63 8.97 3.51 8.16
C ARG A 63 7.73 4.38 8.25
N GLU A 64 7.82 5.48 8.99
CA GLU A 64 6.73 6.43 9.21
C GLU A 64 6.27 7.05 7.89
N GLN A 65 7.23 7.45 7.04
CA GLN A 65 6.91 7.99 5.71
C GLN A 65 6.23 6.94 4.81
N VAL A 66 6.64 5.66 4.90
CA VAL A 66 6.00 4.58 4.15
C VAL A 66 4.56 4.37 4.65
N TRP A 67 4.34 4.38 5.96
CA TRP A 67 3.01 4.24 6.54
C TRP A 67 2.08 5.40 6.21
N GLU A 68 2.58 6.64 6.21
CA GLU A 68 1.80 7.82 5.83
C GLU A 68 1.40 7.80 4.34
N MET A 69 2.35 7.43 3.48
CA MET A 69 2.11 7.21 2.06
C MET A 69 1.06 6.10 1.85
N TYR A 70 1.20 4.99 2.58
CA TYR A 70 0.26 3.88 2.51
C TYR A 70 -1.15 4.27 2.97
N GLY A 71 -1.27 4.98 4.08
CA GLY A 71 -2.56 5.43 4.62
C GLY A 71 -3.33 6.30 3.63
N SER A 72 -2.64 7.26 3.00
CA SER A 72 -3.23 8.12 1.95
C SER A 72 -3.70 7.29 0.76
N PHE A 73 -2.84 6.40 0.27
CA PHE A 73 -3.18 5.52 -0.85
C PHE A 73 -4.34 4.58 -0.54
N LEU A 74 -4.39 4.00 0.66
CA LEU A 74 -5.39 3.00 1.02
C LEU A 74 -6.82 3.56 0.93
N ILE A 75 -7.03 4.80 1.37
CA ILE A 75 -8.33 5.47 1.26
C ILE A 75 -8.73 5.64 -0.20
N GLU A 76 -7.84 6.20 -1.03
CA GLU A 76 -8.08 6.41 -2.45
C GLU A 76 -8.35 5.07 -3.17
N TYR A 77 -7.47 4.10 -2.97
CA TYR A 77 -7.56 2.77 -3.57
C TYR A 77 -8.85 2.05 -3.19
N THR A 78 -9.25 2.10 -1.90
CA THR A 78 -10.48 1.46 -1.43
C THR A 78 -11.73 2.08 -2.08
N MET A 79 -11.76 3.40 -2.24
CA MET A 79 -12.83 4.07 -2.99
C MET A 79 -12.84 3.70 -4.48
N GLU A 80 -11.66 3.62 -5.11
CA GLU A 80 -11.52 3.25 -6.52
C GLU A 80 -12.06 1.86 -6.83
N ILE A 81 -11.87 0.90 -5.91
CA ILE A 81 -12.30 -0.49 -6.11
C ILE A 81 -13.75 -0.76 -5.65
N GLY A 82 -14.54 0.30 -5.40
CA GLY A 82 -15.99 0.21 -5.21
C GLY A 82 -16.49 0.23 -3.77
N TRP A 83 -15.65 0.62 -2.79
CA TRP A 83 -16.04 0.76 -1.38
C TRP A 83 -16.23 2.22 -0.96
N ASP A 84 -16.57 3.10 -1.90
CA ASP A 84 -16.73 4.52 -1.63
C ASP A 84 -17.89 4.81 -0.67
N GLU A 85 -19.01 4.08 -0.78
CA GLU A 85 -20.12 4.17 0.18
C GLU A 85 -19.68 3.81 1.60
N LEU A 86 -18.87 2.74 1.77
CA LEU A 86 -18.32 2.35 3.07
C LEU A 86 -17.48 3.50 3.65
N ILE A 87 -16.53 4.03 2.88
CA ILE A 87 -15.66 5.13 3.32
C ILE A 87 -16.49 6.37 3.69
N ARG A 88 -17.49 6.74 2.87
CA ARG A 88 -18.39 7.87 3.14
C ARG A 88 -19.27 7.65 4.36
N SER A 89 -19.65 6.41 4.67
CA SER A 89 -20.42 6.11 5.88
C SER A 89 -19.61 6.32 7.16
N MET A 90 -18.29 6.06 7.11
CA MET A 90 -17.38 6.24 8.26
C MET A 90 -16.95 7.71 8.42
N SER A 91 -16.86 8.46 7.32
CA SER A 91 -16.51 9.88 7.34
C SER A 91 -17.19 10.65 6.20
N PRO A 92 -18.44 11.12 6.40
CA PRO A 92 -19.24 11.76 5.34
C PRO A 92 -18.62 13.05 4.78
N ASN A 93 -17.84 13.75 5.61
CA ASN A 93 -17.17 15.01 5.27
C ASN A 93 -15.71 14.81 4.86
N LEU A 94 -15.27 13.56 4.59
CA LEU A 94 -13.90 13.29 4.16
C LEU A 94 -13.65 13.99 2.83
N LYS A 95 -12.80 15.02 2.86
CA LYS A 95 -12.26 15.63 1.65
C LYS A 95 -11.16 14.72 1.14
N VAL A 96 -11.54 13.72 0.35
CA VAL A 96 -10.58 12.98 -0.46
C VAL A 96 -10.14 13.91 -1.57
N TRP A 97 -8.84 14.18 -1.66
CA TRP A 97 -8.32 15.08 -2.67
C TRP A 97 -8.66 14.50 -4.06
N PRO A 98 -9.27 15.27 -4.97
CA PRO A 98 -9.64 14.73 -6.27
C PRO A 98 -8.39 14.30 -7.04
N LYS A 99 -8.48 13.14 -7.70
CA LYS A 99 -7.65 12.62 -8.80
C LYS A 99 -6.54 13.57 -9.27
N ILE A 100 -5.29 13.17 -9.01
CA ILE A 100 -4.13 13.24 -9.91
C ILE A 100 -4.21 14.35 -10.99
N GLU A 101 -4.12 15.61 -10.58
CA GLU A 101 -3.49 16.69 -11.38
C GLU A 101 -2.46 17.48 -10.54
N LEU A 102 -2.20 17.05 -9.30
CA LEU A 102 -1.28 17.71 -8.38
C LEU A 102 -0.17 16.81 -7.84
N LEU A 103 0.14 15.70 -8.53
CA LEU A 103 1.40 14.99 -8.28
C LEU A 103 2.59 15.67 -8.99
N GLY A 104 2.70 17.00 -8.83
CA GLY A 104 3.95 17.73 -9.01
C GLY A 104 4.84 17.54 -7.78
N TRP A 105 5.14 16.28 -7.43
CA TRP A 105 6.00 15.93 -6.30
C TRP A 105 7.44 16.20 -6.74
N ARG A 106 7.86 17.45 -6.62
CA ARG A 106 9.28 17.79 -6.64
C ARG A 106 9.92 17.24 -5.37
N LEU A 107 11.04 16.58 -5.62
CA LEU A 107 12.06 16.09 -4.68
C LEU A 107 12.32 17.08 -3.52
#